data_AF-A0A956RBH0-F1
#
_entry.id   AF-A0A956RBH0-F1
#
_cell.length_a   1.000
_cell.length_b   1.000
_cell.length_c   1.000
_cell.angle_alpha   90.00
_cell.angle_beta   90.00
_cell.angle_gamma   90.00
#
_symmetry.space_group_name_H-M   'P 1'
#
loop_
_entity.id
_entity.type
_entity.pdbx_description
1 polymer ?
#
loop_
_entity_poly.entity_id
_entity_poly.type
_entity_poly.pdbx_seq_one_letter_code
_entity_poly.pdbx_strand_id
1 'polypeptide(L)'
;MPTNNIDECRLAPDDELYSAIAHWLLPDPDQLSPTDIRRAVDLGKAWMANHLDELRDLVCSHPQVVAARALADADGSELVGAIADALSTVGHYPPVAVLAVLVTRYGLDRLCA
;
A
#
# COMPACT_ATOMS: atom_id res chain seq x y z
N MET A 1 15.45 1.61 1.01
CA MET A 1 13.99 1.79 1.11
C MET A 1 13.39 1.28 -0.19
N PRO A 2 12.29 0.51 -0.16
CA PRO A 2 11.63 0.11 -1.40
C PRO A 2 11.27 1.36 -2.21
N THR A 3 11.63 1.36 -3.48
CA THR A 3 11.31 2.46 -4.39
C THR A 3 9.82 2.41 -4.76
N ASN A 4 9.30 3.40 -5.48
CA ASN A 4 7.95 3.34 -6.04
C ASN A 4 7.83 2.32 -7.21
N ASN A 5 8.70 1.31 -7.27
CA ASN A 5 8.68 0.21 -8.22
C ASN A 5 7.84 -0.94 -7.65
N ILE A 6 6.84 -1.36 -8.41
CA ILE A 6 5.91 -2.43 -8.02
C ILE A 6 6.63 -3.77 -7.81
N ASP A 7 7.56 -4.15 -8.69
CA ASP A 7 8.20 -5.46 -8.61
C ASP A 7 9.09 -5.59 -7.37
N GLU A 8 9.81 -4.52 -7.01
CA GLU A 8 10.59 -4.46 -5.77
C GLU A 8 9.66 -4.55 -4.55
N CYS A 9 8.58 -3.78 -4.52
CA CYS A 9 7.63 -3.79 -3.41
C CYS A 9 6.97 -5.15 -3.22
N ARG A 10 6.68 -5.88 -4.31
CA ARG A 10 6.08 -7.22 -4.25
C ARG A 10 6.97 -8.26 -3.59
N LEU A 11 8.29 -8.09 -3.68
CA LEU A 11 9.27 -8.98 -3.05
C LEU A 11 9.66 -8.53 -1.64
N ALA A 12 9.45 -7.26 -1.31
CA ALA A 12 9.78 -6.71 0.00
C ALA A 12 8.90 -7.30 1.13
N PRO A 13 9.44 -7.56 2.32
CA PRO A 13 8.65 -7.97 3.48
C PRO A 13 7.73 -6.83 3.95
N ASP A 14 6.61 -7.17 4.57
CA ASP A 14 5.62 -6.19 5.05
C ASP A 14 6.23 -5.11 5.95
N ASP A 15 7.16 -5.48 6.84
CA ASP A 15 7.79 -4.51 7.75
C ASP A 15 8.59 -3.44 6.97
N GLU A 16 9.21 -3.78 5.84
CA GLU A 16 9.88 -2.79 4.98
C GLU A 16 8.87 -1.87 4.28
N LEU A 17 7.74 -2.41 3.85
CA LEU A 17 6.65 -1.65 3.23
C LEU A 17 6.00 -0.69 4.24
N TYR A 18 5.70 -1.14 5.45
CA TYR A 18 5.17 -0.28 6.52
C TYR A 18 6.20 0.77 6.95
N SER A 19 7.48 0.41 7.02
CA SER A 19 8.54 1.39 7.29
C SER A 19 8.60 2.47 6.22
N ALA A 20 8.38 2.13 4.94
CA ALA A 20 8.34 3.11 3.85
C ALA A 20 7.16 4.10 3.98
N ILE A 21 5.99 3.65 4.45
CA ILE A 21 4.88 4.55 4.81
C ILE A 21 5.33 5.52 5.92
N ALA A 22 5.93 5.01 6.98
CA ALA A 22 6.39 5.85 8.08
C ALA A 22 7.46 6.87 7.65
N HIS A 23 8.39 6.51 6.76
CA HIS A 23 9.39 7.44 6.25
C HIS A 23 8.76 8.56 5.43
N TRP A 24 7.69 8.29 4.69
CA TRP A 24 6.92 9.32 3.99
C TRP A 24 6.19 10.26 4.97
N LEU A 25 5.73 9.75 6.11
CA LEU A 25 5.06 10.55 7.15
C LEU A 25 6.01 11.44 7.95
N LEU A 26 7.28 11.06 8.05
CA LEU A 26 8.26 11.72 8.91
C LEU A 26 8.96 12.86 8.16
N PRO A 27 9.08 14.05 8.77
CA PRO A 27 9.69 15.20 8.12
C PRO A 27 11.21 15.06 7.94
N ASP A 28 11.88 14.20 8.71
CA ASP A 28 13.32 13.91 8.58
C ASP A 28 13.62 12.44 9.00
N PRO A 29 13.61 11.50 8.05
CA PRO A 29 13.83 10.09 8.33
C PRO A 29 15.30 9.73 8.68
N ASP A 30 16.28 10.58 8.36
CA ASP A 30 17.69 10.29 8.57
C ASP A 30 18.10 10.40 10.05
N GLN A 31 17.20 10.87 10.91
CA GLN A 31 17.40 11.00 12.36
C GLN A 31 16.88 9.81 13.18
N LEU A 32 16.43 8.73 12.53
CA LEU A 32 15.84 7.58 13.23
C LEU A 32 16.93 6.67 13.83
N SER A 33 16.86 6.45 15.14
CA SER A 33 17.68 5.46 15.84
C SER A 33 17.17 4.02 15.59
N PRO A 34 17.92 2.97 15.95
CA PRO A 34 17.47 1.57 15.80
C PRO A 34 16.15 1.26 16.52
N THR A 35 15.87 1.93 17.65
CA THR A 35 14.59 1.80 18.36
C THR A 35 13.45 2.45 17.58
N ASP A 36 13.77 3.48 16.80
CA ASP A 36 12.82 4.17 15.93
C ASP A 36 12.45 3.34 14.70
N ILE A 37 13.24 2.32 14.31
CA ILE A 37 12.87 1.40 13.22
C ILE A 37 11.62 0.59 13.57
N ARG A 38 11.54 0.00 14.76
CA ARG A 38 10.32 -0.72 15.20
C ARG A 38 9.13 0.23 15.29
N ARG A 39 9.36 1.43 15.83
CA ARG A 39 8.35 2.48 15.91
C ARG A 39 7.88 2.93 14.54
N ALA A 40 8.75 2.96 13.53
CA ALA A 40 8.39 3.29 12.16
C ALA A 40 7.48 2.22 11.55
N VAL A 41 7.77 0.93 11.76
CA VAL A 41 6.87 -0.15 11.34
C VAL A 41 5.49 0.01 11.99
N ASP A 42 5.44 0.25 13.30
CA ASP A 42 4.18 0.44 14.03
C ASP A 42 3.41 1.68 13.54
N LEU A 43 4.12 2.77 13.23
CA LEU A 43 3.52 3.98 12.66
C LEU A 43 2.91 3.72 11.28
N GLY A 44 3.61 3.00 10.40
CA GLY A 44 3.09 2.61 9.08
C GLY A 44 1.87 1.71 9.18
N LYS A 45 1.89 0.73 10.10
CA LYS A 45 0.74 -0.15 10.38
C LYS A 45 -0.46 0.66 10.90
N ALA A 46 -0.22 1.57 11.84
CA ALA A 46 -1.26 2.43 12.40
C ALA A 46 -1.85 3.36 11.34
N TRP A 47 -1.01 3.94 10.47
CA TRP A 47 -1.47 4.75 9.35
C TRP A 47 -2.38 3.94 8.44
N MET A 48 -1.94 2.77 7.98
CA MET A 48 -2.72 1.89 7.10
C MET A 48 -4.08 1.55 7.72
N ALA A 49 -4.09 1.15 9.00
CA ALA A 49 -5.32 0.81 9.72
C ALA A 49 -6.31 1.99 9.81
N ASN A 50 -5.80 3.22 10.00
CA ASN A 50 -6.63 4.43 10.08
C ASN A 50 -7.16 4.92 8.74
N HIS A 51 -6.62 4.43 7.61
CA HIS A 51 -7.00 4.87 6.26
C HIS A 51 -7.73 3.77 5.48
N LEU A 52 -8.11 2.65 6.10
CA LEU A 52 -8.78 1.54 5.41
C LEU A 52 -10.10 1.96 4.76
N ASP A 53 -10.90 2.80 5.41
CA ASP A 53 -12.19 3.26 4.85
C ASP A 53 -11.96 4.12 3.60
N GLU A 54 -10.99 5.02 3.63
CA GLU A 54 -10.62 5.87 2.49
C GLU A 54 -10.05 5.03 1.34
N LEU A 55 -9.16 4.09 1.65
CA LEU A 55 -8.61 3.15 0.67
C LEU A 55 -9.71 2.29 0.05
N ARG A 56 -10.69 1.85 0.83
CA ARG A 56 -11.85 1.11 0.34
C ARG A 56 -12.63 1.95 -0.66
N ASP A 57 -12.95 3.19 -0.31
CA ASP A 57 -13.77 4.07 -1.16
C ASP A 57 -13.08 4.35 -2.51
N LEU A 58 -11.75 4.44 -2.53
CA LEU A 58 -10.99 4.64 -3.76
C LEU A 58 -10.82 3.36 -4.58
N VAL A 59 -10.54 2.23 -3.92
CA VAL A 59 -10.15 0.99 -4.59
C VAL A 59 -11.37 0.19 -5.01
N CYS A 60 -12.36 0.02 -4.14
CA CYS A 60 -13.42 -0.97 -4.33
C CYS A 60 -14.44 -0.59 -5.41
N SER A 61 -14.61 0.70 -5.69
CA SER A 61 -15.45 1.16 -6.81
C SER A 61 -14.66 1.49 -8.08
N HIS A 62 -13.33 1.34 -8.08
CA HIS A 62 -12.53 1.69 -9.25
C HIS A 62 -12.77 0.71 -10.40
N PRO A 63 -13.10 1.16 -11.63
CA PRO A 63 -13.49 0.28 -12.72
C PRO A 63 -12.44 -0.80 -13.06
N GLN A 64 -11.16 -0.44 -13.03
CA GLN A 64 -10.07 -1.40 -13.29
C GLN A 64 -9.94 -2.46 -12.18
N VAL A 65 -10.15 -2.07 -10.92
CA VAL A 65 -10.09 -3.02 -9.79
C VAL A 65 -11.28 -3.97 -9.84
N VAL A 66 -12.48 -3.46 -10.15
CA VAL A 66 -13.69 -4.27 -10.35
C VAL A 66 -13.49 -5.25 -11.51
N ALA A 67 -12.95 -4.78 -12.64
CA ALA A 67 -12.66 -5.63 -13.78
C ALA A 67 -11.63 -6.72 -13.44
N ALA A 68 -10.52 -6.35 -12.80
CA ALA A 68 -9.48 -7.30 -12.39
C ALA A 68 -10.01 -8.35 -11.40
N ARG A 69 -10.86 -7.97 -10.44
CA ARG A 69 -11.49 -8.93 -9.51
C ARG A 69 -12.46 -9.90 -10.18
N ALA A 70 -13.07 -9.50 -11.29
CA ALA A 70 -14.02 -10.35 -12.03
C ALA A 70 -13.31 -11.39 -12.92
N LEU A 71 -12.01 -11.22 -13.18
CA LEU A 71 -11.20 -12.18 -13.93
C LEU A 71 -10.80 -13.34 -13.01
N ALA A 72 -11.25 -14.55 -13.35
CA ALA A 72 -10.95 -15.76 -12.57
C ALA A 72 -9.45 -16.08 -12.46
N ASP A 73 -8.65 -15.59 -13.42
CA ASP A 73 -7.21 -15.84 -13.53
C ASP A 73 -6.35 -14.57 -13.30
N ALA A 74 -6.92 -13.49 -12.73
CA ALA A 74 -6.13 -12.29 -12.44
C ALA A 74 -4.97 -12.61 -11.52
N ASP A 75 -3.75 -12.42 -12.01
CA ASP A 75 -2.56 -12.63 -11.20
C ASP A 75 -2.36 -11.47 -10.21
N GLY A 76 -1.58 -11.72 -9.15
CA GLY A 76 -1.35 -10.72 -8.12
C GLY A 76 -0.66 -9.45 -8.63
N SER A 77 -0.01 -9.47 -9.81
CA SER A 77 0.60 -8.29 -10.44
C SER A 77 -0.47 -7.41 -11.09
N GLU A 78 -1.44 -8.00 -11.76
CA GLU A 78 -2.56 -7.30 -12.38
C GLU A 78 -3.41 -6.57 -11.34
N LEU A 79 -3.69 -7.23 -10.21
CA LEU A 79 -4.39 -6.60 -9.08
C LEU A 79 -3.60 -5.43 -8.48
N VAL A 80 -2.30 -5.61 -8.25
CA VAL A 80 -1.45 -4.53 -7.72
C VAL A 80 -1.43 -3.33 -8.68
N GLY A 81 -1.33 -3.57 -9.99
CA GLY A 81 -1.40 -2.52 -11.00
C GLY A 81 -2.72 -1.75 -10.96
N ALA A 82 -3.85 -2.47 -10.94
CA ALA A 82 -5.17 -1.84 -10.88
C ALA A 82 -5.39 -1.01 -9.61
N ILE A 83 -4.87 -1.47 -8.47
CA ILE A 83 -4.92 -0.71 -7.21
C ILE A 83 -4.00 0.52 -7.28
N ALA A 84 -2.79 0.37 -7.84
CA ALA A 84 -1.87 1.49 -8.02
C ALA A 84 -2.48 2.60 -8.90
N ASP A 85 -3.14 2.22 -9.99
CA ASP A 85 -3.86 3.17 -10.86
C ASP A 85 -4.96 3.90 -10.08
N ALA A 86 -5.76 3.18 -9.28
CA ALA A 86 -6.81 3.78 -8.46
C ALA A 86 -6.26 4.82 -7.48
N LEU A 87 -5.18 4.48 -6.77
CA LEU A 87 -4.54 5.34 -5.76
C LEU A 87 -3.82 6.55 -6.38
N SER A 88 -3.31 6.42 -7.60
CA SER A 88 -2.57 7.49 -8.30
C SER A 88 -3.43 8.73 -8.59
N THR A 89 -4.76 8.59 -8.58
CA THR A 89 -5.70 9.68 -8.90
C THR A 89 -5.79 10.77 -7.84
N VAL A 90 -5.35 10.51 -6.60
CA VAL A 90 -5.57 11.39 -5.43
C VAL A 90 -4.33 12.18 -5.01
N GLY A 91 -3.13 11.77 -5.44
CA GLY A 91 -1.89 12.57 -5.37
C GLY A 91 -1.29 12.83 -3.99
N HIS A 92 -1.86 12.32 -2.89
CA HIS A 92 -1.43 12.64 -1.51
C HIS A 92 -1.17 11.41 -0.64
N TYR A 93 -0.89 10.27 -1.25
CA TYR A 93 -0.61 9.04 -0.51
C TYR A 93 0.88 8.78 -0.34
N PRO A 94 1.25 7.96 0.67
CA PRO A 94 2.51 7.23 0.67
C PRO A 94 2.80 6.59 -0.69
N PRO A 95 4.05 6.17 -0.97
CA PRO A 95 4.44 5.61 -2.26
C PRO A 95 3.42 4.61 -2.78
N VAL A 96 2.80 4.92 -3.92
CA VAL A 96 1.62 4.22 -4.44
C VAL A 96 1.88 2.72 -4.60
N ALA A 97 3.07 2.34 -5.06
CA ALA A 97 3.46 0.93 -5.20
C ALA A 97 3.46 0.19 -3.85
N VAL A 98 3.91 0.84 -2.77
CA VAL A 98 3.92 0.28 -1.42
C VAL A 98 2.50 0.01 -0.95
N LEU A 99 1.60 1.00 -1.12
CA LEU A 99 0.20 0.85 -0.72
C LEU A 99 -0.53 -0.19 -1.56
N ALA A 100 -0.31 -0.21 -2.87
CA ALA A 100 -0.97 -1.17 -3.75
C ALA A 100 -0.60 -2.62 -3.37
N VAL A 101 0.66 -2.88 -3.02
CA VAL A 101 1.09 -4.19 -2.53
C VAL A 101 0.48 -4.50 -1.15
N LEU A 102 0.51 -3.56 -0.21
CA LEU A 102 -0.07 -3.77 1.12
C LEU A 102 -1.58 -4.00 1.09
N VAL A 103 -2.32 -3.26 0.25
CA VAL A 103 -3.76 -3.48 0.01
C VAL A 103 -4.01 -4.85 -0.60
N THR A 104 -3.22 -5.25 -1.59
CA THR A 104 -3.33 -6.58 -2.19
C THR A 104 -3.10 -7.68 -1.15
N ARG A 105 -2.09 -7.53 -0.28
CA ARG A 105 -1.77 -8.49 0.80
C ARG A 105 -2.79 -8.49 1.93
N TYR A 106 -3.40 -7.33 2.23
CA TYR A 106 -4.52 -7.24 3.18
C TYR A 106 -5.75 -8.02 2.67
N GLY A 107 -5.91 -8.06 1.35
CA GLY A 107 -6.95 -8.80 0.64
C GLY A 107 -8.13 -7.93 0.29
N LEU A 108 -8.49 -7.89 -1.00
CA LEU A 108 -9.60 -7.08 -1.51
C LEU A 108 -10.96 -7.54 -0.98
N ASP A 109 -11.14 -8.82 -0.72
CA ASP A 109 -12.39 -9.31 -0.13
C ASP A 109 -12.58 -8.80 1.30
N ARG A 110 -11.48 -8.60 2.03
CA ARG A 110 -11.52 -8.01 3.37
C ARG A 110 -11.70 -6.49 3.32
N LEU A 111 -11.10 -5.83 2.35
CA LEU A 111 -11.22 -4.38 2.18
C LEU A 111 -12.62 -3.97 1.71
N CYS A 112 -13.17 -4.70 0.75
CA CYS A 112 -14.41 -4.37 0.05
C CYS A 112 -15.66 -5.10 0.59
N ALA A 113 -15.57 -5.71 1.77
CA ALA A 113 -16.70 -6.35 2.45
C ALA A 113 -17.70 -5.35 3.02
#